data_AF-A0A1E9JQ16-F1
#
_entry.id   AF-A0A1E9JQ16-F1
#
_cell.length_a   1.000
_cell.length_b   1.000
_cell.length_c   1.000
_cell.angle_alpha   90.00
_cell.angle_beta   90.00
_cell.angle_gamma   90.00
#
_symmetry.space_group_name_H-M   'P 1'
#
loop_
_entity.id
_entity.type
_entity.pdbx_description
1 polymer ?
#
loop_
_entity_poly.entity_id
_entity_poly.type
_entity_poly.pdbx_seq_one_letter_code
_entity_poly.pdbx_strand_id
1 'polypeptide(L)' 'MEIRFCGGCNPLYHREKLYEMLKLLPENKDVVIVLNGCQRGCVKVLENKNVINVQEYLVHTGNFDEKEILKWIMGKIK' A
#
# COMPACT_ATOMS: atom_id res chain seq x y z
N MET A 1 8.67 -0.04 9.89
CA MET A 1 8.19 0.29 8.53
C MET A 1 7.79 1.73 8.52
N GLU A 2 8.08 2.43 7.44
CA GLU A 2 7.59 3.79 7.24
C GLU A 2 6.33 3.74 6.38
N ILE A 3 5.25 4.36 6.83
CA ILE A 3 3.99 4.41 6.07
C ILE A 3 3.75 5.84 5.61
N ARG A 4 3.63 6.04 4.30
CA ARG A 4 3.38 7.32 3.65
C ARG A 4 2.01 7.31 3.00
N PHE A 5 1.32 8.44 3.09
CA PHE A 5 0.06 8.64 2.38
C PHE A 5 0.33 9.47 1.13
N CYS A 6 -0.08 8.95 -0.02
CA CYS A 6 -0.13 9.74 -1.24
C CYS A 6 -1.49 10.44 -1.32
N GLY A 7 -1.49 11.71 -1.74
CA GLY A 7 -2.70 12.52 -1.90
C GLY A 7 -3.71 11.93 -2.89
N GLY A 8 -4.91 12.50 -2.91
CA GLY A 8 -6.01 12.09 -3.78
C GLY A 8 -7.36 12.14 -3.08
N CYS A 9 -8.41 12.38 -3.85
CA CYS A 9 -9.79 12.39 -3.38
C CYS A 9 -10.44 11.03 -3.70
N ASN A 10 -11.32 10.56 -2.80
CA ASN A 10 -12.13 9.34 -2.96
C ASN A 10 -11.30 8.05 -3.20
N PRO A 11 -10.50 7.60 -2.21
CA PRO A 11 -9.82 6.32 -2.31
C PRO A 11 -10.84 5.18 -2.44
N LEU A 12 -10.50 4.17 -3.25
CA LEU A 12 -11.36 2.99 -3.46
C LEU A 12 -11.31 1.98 -2.32
N TYR A 13 -10.43 2.20 -1.34
CA TYR A 13 -10.27 1.38 -0.14
C TYR A 13 -10.08 2.27 1.10
N HIS A 14 -10.38 1.73 2.27
CA HIS A 14 -10.23 2.42 3.56
C HIS A 14 -8.77 2.46 4.00
N ARG A 15 -8.04 3.49 3.56
CA ARG A 15 -6.61 3.69 3.90
C ARG A 15 -6.33 3.69 5.40
N GLU A 16 -7.21 4.27 6.20
CA GLU A 16 -7.08 4.32 7.66
C GLU A 16 -7.16 2.92 8.28
N LYS A 17 -8.10 2.10 7.81
CA LYS A 17 -8.25 0.71 8.25
C LYS A 17 -6.99 -0.10 7.91
N LEU A 18 -6.47 0.02 6.68
CA LEU A 18 -5.23 -0.66 6.31
C LEU A 18 -4.03 -0.14 7.10
N TYR A 19 -3.96 1.16 7.38
CA TYR A 19 -2.91 1.75 8.21
C TYR A 19 -2.90 1.18 9.63
N GLU A 20 -4.06 1.08 10.28
CA GLU A 20 -4.15 0.48 11.61
C GLU A 20 -3.75 -1.01 11.60
N MET A 21 -4.11 -1.75 10.55
CA MET A 21 -3.66 -3.14 10.40
C MET A 21 -2.13 -3.25 10.23
N LEU A 22 -1.52 -2.34 9.46
CA LEU A 22 -0.07 -2.33 9.23
C LEU A 22 0.74 -1.96 10.48
N LYS A 23 0.19 -1.16 11.40
CA LYS A 23 0.83 -0.83 12.69
C LYS A 23 0.99 -2.04 13.61
N LEU A 24 0.14 -3.05 13.46
CA LEU A 24 0.19 -4.27 14.27
C LEU A 24 1.28 -5.25 13.80
N LEU A 25 1.89 -4.99 12.64
CA LEU A 25 2.99 -5.81 12.12
C LEU A 25 4.33 -5.43 12.78
N PRO A 26 5.28 -6.37 12.86
CA PRO A 26 6.63 -6.08 13.34
C PRO A 26 7.30 -4.93 12.58
N GLU A 27 8.10 -4.15 13.29
CA GLU A 27 8.79 -3.00 12.68
C GLU A 27 9.89 -3.47 11.71
N ASN A 28 9.70 -3.23 10.41
CA ASN A 28 10.76 -3.38 9.40
C ASN A 28 11.22 -2.00 8.90
N LYS A 29 12.41 -1.53 9.30
CA LYS A 29 12.88 -0.16 9.01
C LYS A 29 13.30 0.07 7.56
N ASP A 30 13.50 -1.00 6.80
CA ASP A 30 13.98 -0.93 5.42
C ASP A 30 12.85 -0.78 4.40
N VAL A 31 11.58 -0.88 4.83
CA VAL A 31 10.41 -0.85 3.95
C VAL A 31 9.60 0.44 4.11
N VAL A 32 9.31 1.07 2.97
CA VAL A 32 8.37 2.20 2.86
C VAL A 32 7.10 1.71 2.17
N ILE A 33 5.94 1.88 2.81
CA ILE A 33 4.62 1.55 2.24
C ILE A 33 3.92 2.84 1.85
N VAL A 34 3.46 2.94 0.61
CA VAL A 34 2.69 4.08 0.13
C VAL A 34 1.21 3.69 0.02
N LEU A 35 0.35 4.40 0.74
CA LEU A 35 -1.11 4.25 0.72
C LEU A 35 -1.73 5.33 -0.18
N ASN A 36 -2.31 4.94 -1.31
CA ASN A 36 -2.68 5.83 -2.40
C ASN A 36 -4.14 6.30 -2.30
N GLY A 37 -4.37 7.61 -2.48
CA GLY A 37 -5.70 8.20 -2.43
C GLY A 37 -6.42 8.36 -3.78
N CYS A 38 -5.69 8.30 -4.89
CA CYS A 38 -6.20 8.67 -6.22
C CYS A 38 -6.57 7.46 -7.08
N GLN A 39 -7.77 7.46 -7.67
CA GLN A 39 -8.25 6.42 -8.59
C GLN A 39 -7.41 6.30 -9.87
N ARG A 40 -6.88 7.42 -10.36
CA ARG A 40 -6.01 7.47 -11.55
C ARG A 40 -4.57 7.07 -11.28
N GLY A 41 -4.26 6.71 -10.03
CA GLY A 41 -3.04 6.02 -9.62
C GLY A 41 -1.78 6.45 -10.34
N CYS A 42 -0.90 7.23 -9.70
CA CYS A 42 0.46 7.37 -10.18
C CYS A 42 1.17 5.99 -10.08
N VAL A 43 0.97 5.12 -11.07
CA VAL A 43 1.73 3.89 -11.25
C VAL A 43 3.08 4.32 -11.80
N LYS A 44 3.90 4.90 -10.93
CA LYS A 44 5.33 4.81 -11.13
C LYS A 44 5.69 3.45 -10.55
N VAL A 45 5.97 2.48 -11.42
CA VAL A 45 6.69 1.27 -11.01
C VAL A 45 8.00 1.78 -10.44
N LEU A 46 8.12 1.73 -9.12
CA LEU A 46 9.38 2.07 -8.47
C LEU A 46 10.24 0.82 -8.58
N GLU A 47 11.35 0.90 -9.31
CA GLU A 47 12.37 -0.17 -9.37
C GLU A 47 13.04 -0.41 -8.00
N ASN A 48 12.66 0.38 -6.98
CA ASN A 48 13.15 0.25 -5.63
C ASN A 48 12.40 -0.87 -4.88
N LYS A 49 13.10 -1.98 -4.64
CA LYS A 49 12.60 -3.16 -3.90
C LYS A 49 12.10 -2.86 -2.49
N ASN A 50 12.50 -1.73 -1.92
CA ASN A 50 12.17 -1.32 -0.56
C ASN A 50 10.89 -0.48 -0.47
N VAL A 51 10.29 -0.11 -1.62
CA VAL A 51 9.06 0.68 -1.64
C VAL A 51 7.89 -0.17 -2.15
N ILE A 52 6.86 -0.31 -1.31
CA ILE A 52 5.62 -0.99 -1.66
C ILE A 52 4.58 0.08 -1.98
N ASN A 53 4.29 0.26 -3.27
CA ASN A 53 3.24 1.17 -3.75
C ASN A 53 1.93 0.39 -3.89
N VAL A 54 0.95 0.62 -3.00
CA VAL A 54 -0.31 -0.14 -2.98
C VAL A 54 -1.07 0.00 -4.31
N GLN A 55 -0.92 1.11 -5.03
CA GLN A 55 -1.54 1.30 -6.34
C GLN A 55 -1.15 0.22 -7.37
N GLU A 56 0.06 -0.35 -7.27
CA GLU A 56 0.49 -1.45 -8.15
C GLU A 56 -0.47 -2.64 -8.03
N TYR A 57 -0.79 -3.04 -6.80
CA TYR A 57 -1.75 -4.09 -6.53
C TYR A 57 -3.15 -3.75 -7.04
N LEU A 58 -3.64 -2.54 -6.74
CA LEU A 58 -4.98 -2.10 -7.10
C LEU A 58 -5.20 -2.09 -8.61
N VAL A 59 -4.24 -1.58 -9.39
CA VAL A 59 -4.35 -1.50 -10.86
C VAL A 59 -4.27 -2.86 -11.52
N HIS A 60 -3.41 -3.76 -11.02
CA HIS A 60 -3.26 -5.08 -11.61
C HIS A 60 -4.39 -6.05 -11.24
N THR A 61 -4.95 -5.94 -10.05
CA THR A 61 -5.96 -6.89 -9.55
C THR A 61 -7.38 -6.37 -9.62
N GLY A 62 -7.59 -5.05 -9.58
CA GLY A 62 -8.91 -4.46 -9.40
C GLY A 62 -9.54 -4.77 -8.04
N ASN A 63 -8.77 -5.27 -7.06
CA ASN A 63 -9.26 -5.63 -5.74
C ASN A 63 -8.92 -4.54 -4.72
N PHE A 64 -9.94 -4.09 -3.99
CA PHE A 64 -9.84 -2.99 -3.02
C PHE A 64 -10.09 -3.45 -1.57
N ASP A 65 -10.22 -4.76 -1.32
CA ASP A 65 -10.36 -5.29 0.03
C ASP A 65 -9.07 -5.14 0.84
N GLU A 66 -9.14 -4.50 2.01
CA GLU A 66 -7.94 -4.20 2.81
C GLU A 66 -7.22 -5.44 3.31
N LYS A 67 -7.92 -6.58 3.52
CA LYS A 67 -7.26 -7.81 3.97
C LYS A 67 -6.46 -8.44 2.84
N GLU A 68 -6.99 -8.40 1.62
CA GLU A 68 -6.25 -8.89 0.44
C GLU A 68 -5.06 -7.99 0.10
N ILE A 69 -5.21 -6.66 0.22
CA ILE A 69 -4.10 -5.73 0.11
C ILE A 69 -3.02 -6.05 1.16
N LEU A 70 -3.41 -6.26 2.42
CA LEU A 70 -2.48 -6.58 3.51
C LEU A 70 -1.70 -7.88 3.22
N LYS A 71 -2.38 -8.95 2.80
CA LYS A 71 -1.74 -10.22 2.44
C LYS A 71 -0.68 -10.02 1.35
N TRP A 72 -0.99 -9.21 0.34
CA TRP A 72 -0.05 -8.89 -0.72
C TRP A 72 1.16 -8.10 -0.22
N ILE A 73 0.96 -7.07 0.62
CA ILE A 73 2.05 -6.31 1.25
C ILE A 73 2.96 -7.26 2.05
N MET A 74 2.38 -8.13 2.88
CA MET A 74 3.13 -9.11 3.68
C MET A 74 3.95 -10.08 2.83
N GLY A 75 3.45 -10.47 1.64
CA GLY A 75 4.21 -11.29 0.70
C GLY A 75 5.41 -10.57 0.06
N LYS A 76 5.42 -9.23 0.07
CA LYS A 76 6.53 -8.41 -0.43
C LYS A 76 7.56 -8.05 0.64
N ILE A 77 7.16 -8.00 1.91
CA ILE A 77 8.07 -7.77 3.04
C ILE A 77 8.87 -9.08 3.26
N LYS A 78 10.16 -9.06 2.91
CA LYS A 78 11.12 -10.13 3.20
C LYS A 78 11.98 -9.77 4.41
#